data_AF-A0A2N5ED96-F1
#
_entry.id   AF-A0A2N5ED96-F1
#
_cell.length_a   1.000
_cell.length_b   1.000
_cell.length_c   1.000
_cell.angle_alpha   90.00
_cell.angle_beta   90.00
_cell.angle_gamma   90.00
#
_symmetry.space_group_name_H-M   'P 1'
#
loop_
_entity.id
_entity.type
_entity.pdbx_description
1 polymer ?
#
loop_
_entity_poly.entity_id
_entity_poly.type
_entity_poly.pdbx_seq_one_letter_code
_entity_poly.pdbx_strand_id
1 'polypeptide(L)'
;MLVSSLVAWEGSKVRLAKVGGKEFSAHSRTFTMLLGDTAFTWADRYQRDEFGELVYGEVWDEEAGGWEQSLNDGEGGYKGAYINAPLENSAFDINQEQVKRSDRRDEWTPVALLEEVHVRVDASVVVDGYVSPSETAGLGTYSEEPTRIHCMEIRSPYDSKKGYAVALCLRD
;
A
#
# COMPACT_ATOMS: atom_id res chain seq x y z
N MET A 1 -2.85 13.07 4.97
CA MET A 1 -1.57 13.00 5.73
C MET A 1 -0.42 13.50 4.85
N LEU A 2 0.59 14.17 5.40
CA LEU A 2 1.72 14.67 4.59
C LEU A 2 2.67 13.52 4.20
N VAL A 3 3.29 13.64 3.02
CA VAL A 3 4.33 12.69 2.54
C VAL A 3 5.55 12.77 3.45
N SER A 4 6.19 11.63 3.69
CA SER A 4 7.36 11.50 4.56
C SER A 4 7.09 11.79 6.05
N SER A 5 5.82 11.90 6.46
CA SER A 5 5.47 11.90 7.87
C SER A 5 5.66 10.52 8.48
N LEU A 6 6.10 10.47 9.73
CA LEU A 6 6.06 9.27 10.55
C LEU A 6 4.61 8.89 10.87
N VAL A 7 4.32 7.61 10.76
CA VAL A 7 3.01 7.01 10.98
C VAL A 7 3.10 5.86 11.96
N ALA A 8 2.05 5.67 12.74
CA ALA A 8 1.91 4.56 13.67
C ALA A 8 0.57 3.87 13.47
N TRP A 9 0.49 2.61 13.89
CA TRP A 9 -0.72 1.80 13.77
C TRP A 9 -1.71 2.10 14.89
N GLU A 10 -2.99 2.08 14.54
CA GLU A 10 -4.13 2.14 15.44
C GLU A 10 -5.16 1.12 14.95
N GLY A 11 -5.11 -0.08 15.53
CA GLY A 11 -5.83 -1.24 14.99
C GLY A 11 -5.40 -1.52 13.54
N SER A 12 -6.36 -1.57 12.62
CA SER A 12 -6.13 -1.77 11.19
C SER A 12 -5.89 -0.48 10.40
N LYS A 13 -5.76 0.66 11.08
CA LYS A 13 -5.59 1.98 10.46
C LYS A 13 -4.25 2.59 10.82
N VAL A 14 -3.93 3.67 10.12
CA VAL A 14 -2.71 4.45 10.34
C VAL A 14 -3.07 5.84 10.84
N ARG A 15 -2.24 6.38 11.72
CA ARG A 15 -2.30 7.76 12.20
C ARG A 15 -0.91 8.36 12.23
N LEU A 16 -0.80 9.67 12.41
CA LEU A 16 0.51 10.29 12.68
C LEU A 16 1.13 9.67 13.93
N ALA A 17 2.41 9.34 13.86
CA ALA A 17 3.17 8.85 15.01
C ALA A 17 3.27 9.96 16.07
N LYS A 18 3.22 9.57 17.34
CA LYS A 18 3.32 10.47 18.51
C LYS A 18 4.50 10.03 19.36
N VAL A 19 5.05 10.95 20.14
CA VAL A 19 6.14 10.69 21.10
C VAL A 19 5.90 9.41 21.92
N GLY A 20 6.97 8.63 22.13
CA GLY A 20 6.93 7.35 22.84
C GLY A 20 6.34 6.17 22.05
N GLY A 21 5.85 6.38 20.83
CA GLY A 21 5.41 5.30 19.94
C GLY A 21 6.59 4.43 19.50
N LYS A 22 6.47 3.11 19.67
CA LYS A 22 7.52 2.14 19.29
C LYS A 22 7.33 1.55 17.90
N GLU A 23 6.08 1.32 17.52
CA GLU A 23 5.70 0.74 16.23
C GLU A 23 5.32 1.87 15.28
N PHE A 24 6.30 2.33 14.49
CA PHE A 24 6.11 3.39 13.51
C PHE A 24 6.89 3.12 12.23
N SER A 25 6.49 3.81 11.17
CA SER A 25 7.20 3.86 9.89
C SER A 25 6.93 5.21 9.22
N ALA A 26 7.17 5.35 7.92
CA ALA A 26 6.95 6.59 7.18
C ALA A 26 6.02 6.42 5.98
N HIS A 27 5.18 7.42 5.74
CA HIS A 27 4.40 7.53 4.51
C HIS A 27 5.33 7.78 3.32
N SER A 28 5.37 6.84 2.37
CA SER A 28 6.29 6.89 1.23
C SER A 28 5.56 7.07 -0.11
N ARG A 29 6.26 7.69 -1.07
CA ARG A 29 5.82 7.80 -2.47
C ARG A 29 6.88 7.36 -3.48
N THR A 30 8.01 6.87 -2.99
CA THR A 30 9.14 6.41 -3.81
C THR A 30 9.25 4.88 -3.76
N PHE A 31 8.13 4.20 -3.57
CA PHE A 31 8.09 2.74 -3.50
C PHE A 31 8.33 2.14 -4.89
N THR A 32 9.20 1.13 -4.96
CA THR A 32 9.33 0.27 -6.15
C THR A 32 8.22 -0.78 -6.19
N MET A 33 7.79 -1.27 -5.02
CA MET A 33 6.72 -2.26 -4.87
C MET A 33 5.68 -1.75 -3.89
N LEU A 34 4.41 -1.66 -4.32
CA LEU A 34 3.28 -1.33 -3.47
C LEU A 34 2.35 -2.53 -3.37
N LEU A 35 2.30 -3.13 -2.18
CA LEU A 35 1.40 -4.23 -1.88
C LEU A 35 0.05 -3.71 -1.39
N GLY A 36 -1.02 -4.47 -1.63
CA GLY A 36 -2.37 -4.13 -1.18
C GLY A 36 -3.03 -2.98 -1.93
N ASP A 37 -2.47 -2.52 -3.06
CA ASP A 37 -3.21 -1.67 -3.99
C ASP A 37 -4.27 -2.49 -4.75
N THR A 38 -5.19 -1.80 -5.41
CA THR A 38 -6.33 -2.39 -6.13
C THR A 38 -6.34 -1.87 -7.56
N ALA A 39 -5.22 -2.04 -8.28
CA ALA A 39 -4.97 -1.32 -9.53
C ALA A 39 -5.92 -1.67 -10.69
N PHE A 40 -6.45 -2.90 -10.73
CA PHE A 40 -7.18 -3.42 -11.89
C PHE A 40 -8.67 -3.60 -11.63
N THR A 41 -9.06 -4.00 -10.42
CA THR A 41 -10.45 -4.27 -10.05
C THR A 41 -10.71 -3.84 -8.62
N TRP A 42 -11.98 -3.78 -8.26
CA TRP A 42 -12.39 -3.70 -6.85
C TRP A 42 -11.71 -4.79 -6.00
N ALA A 43 -11.30 -4.42 -4.79
CA ALA A 43 -10.59 -5.32 -3.85
C ALA A 43 -11.39 -6.59 -3.57
N ASP A 44 -12.71 -6.43 -3.51
CA ASP A 44 -13.67 -7.44 -3.06
C ASP A 44 -14.48 -8.01 -4.24
N ARG A 45 -13.96 -7.90 -5.47
CA ARG A 45 -14.58 -8.53 -6.65
C ARG A 45 -14.75 -10.03 -6.45
N TYR A 46 -13.72 -10.70 -5.97
CA TYR A 46 -13.72 -12.15 -5.79
C TYR A 46 -13.87 -12.52 -4.32
N GLN A 47 -14.51 -13.66 -4.08
CA GLN A 47 -14.65 -14.25 -2.75
C GLN A 47 -13.27 -14.65 -2.21
N ARG A 48 -13.10 -14.43 -0.91
CA ARG A 48 -11.92 -14.83 -0.17
C ARG A 48 -12.30 -15.62 1.06
N ASP A 49 -11.45 -16.55 1.45
CA ASP A 49 -11.61 -17.29 2.70
C ASP A 49 -11.17 -16.47 3.92
N GLU A 50 -11.13 -17.11 5.09
CA GLU A 50 -10.76 -16.45 6.36
C GLU A 50 -9.30 -15.98 6.41
N PHE A 51 -8.43 -16.47 5.52
CA PHE A 51 -7.02 -16.08 5.41
C PHE A 51 -6.76 -15.11 4.26
N GLY A 52 -7.78 -14.80 3.47
CA GLY A 52 -7.69 -13.90 2.32
C GLY A 52 -7.31 -14.59 1.01
N GLU A 53 -7.24 -15.92 0.97
CA GLU A 53 -7.00 -16.67 -0.26
C GLU A 53 -8.24 -16.61 -1.16
N LEU A 54 -8.03 -16.60 -2.48
CA LEU A 54 -9.13 -16.63 -3.44
C LEU A 54 -9.85 -17.97 -3.37
N VAL A 55 -11.18 -17.93 -3.28
CA VAL A 55 -12.01 -19.12 -3.41
C VAL A 55 -12.24 -19.38 -4.90
N TYR A 56 -11.91 -20.60 -5.36
CA TYR A 56 -12.09 -21.02 -6.74
C TYR A 56 -13.24 -22.01 -6.88
N GLY A 57 -13.85 -22.04 -8.07
CA GLY A 57 -14.83 -23.04 -8.44
C GLY A 57 -15.05 -23.10 -9.94
N GLU A 58 -15.94 -23.99 -10.37
CA GLU A 58 -16.33 -24.13 -11.78
C GLU A 58 -17.23 -22.96 -12.20
N VAL A 59 -16.72 -22.15 -13.13
CA VAL A 59 -17.43 -21.01 -13.73
C VAL A 59 -17.54 -21.25 -15.23
N TRP A 60 -18.73 -21.06 -15.78
CA TRP A 60 -18.91 -21.09 -17.23
C TRP A 60 -18.29 -19.83 -17.85
N ASP A 61 -17.32 -20.02 -18.74
CA ASP A 61 -16.69 -18.95 -19.49
C ASP A 61 -16.92 -19.20 -20.99
N GLU A 62 -17.68 -18.29 -21.61
CA GLU A 62 -18.05 -18.32 -23.04
C GLU A 62 -16.81 -18.21 -23.94
N GLU A 63 -15.75 -17.55 -23.46
CA GLU A 63 -14.49 -17.32 -24.20
C GLU A 63 -13.38 -18.31 -23.84
N ALA A 64 -13.51 -19.05 -22.74
CA ALA A 64 -12.65 -20.20 -22.44
C ALA A 64 -12.86 -21.36 -23.41
N GLY A 65 -13.90 -21.26 -24.24
CA GLY A 65 -13.69 -20.97 -25.67
C GLY A 65 -12.45 -21.45 -26.39
N GLY A 66 -12.62 -21.94 -27.60
CA GLY A 66 -11.74 -22.89 -28.27
C GLY A 66 -12.59 -23.43 -29.38
N TRP A 67 -12.30 -22.81 -30.49
CA TRP A 67 -13.27 -22.44 -31.47
C TRP A 67 -13.66 -23.68 -32.30
N GLU A 68 -14.83 -23.81 -32.91
CA GLU A 68 -15.84 -22.86 -33.43
C GLU A 68 -15.95 -22.61 -34.96
N GLN A 69 -15.61 -23.54 -35.89
CA GLN A 69 -16.07 -23.42 -37.31
C GLN A 69 -17.35 -24.19 -37.52
N SER A 70 -17.74 -24.99 -36.53
CA SER A 70 -18.33 -26.30 -36.77
C SER A 70 -19.60 -26.64 -35.99
N LEU A 71 -20.02 -25.86 -34.99
CA LEU A 71 -21.22 -26.13 -34.15
C LEU A 71 -22.57 -25.49 -34.55
N ASN A 72 -23.65 -26.24 -34.43
CA ASN A 72 -24.78 -26.06 -35.34
C ASN A 72 -24.23 -25.83 -36.73
N ASP A 73 -23.50 -26.84 -37.31
CA ASP A 73 -22.81 -27.32 -38.60
C ASP A 73 -22.01 -26.52 -39.73
N GLY A 74 -20.87 -25.85 -39.50
CA GLY A 74 -20.39 -24.82 -40.43
C GLY A 74 -21.46 -23.98 -41.15
N GLU A 75 -22.59 -23.56 -40.60
CA GLU A 75 -23.19 -23.77 -39.31
C GLU A 75 -22.13 -23.85 -38.05
N GLY A 76 -21.27 -22.85 -37.77
CA GLY A 76 -20.23 -22.94 -36.70
C GLY A 76 -20.74 -22.67 -35.27
N GLY A 77 -20.31 -23.35 -34.19
CA GLY A 77 -19.09 -23.21 -33.47
C GLY A 77 -18.63 -24.04 -32.22
N TYR A 78 -18.52 -23.36 -31.08
CA TYR A 78 -17.94 -23.61 -29.75
C TYR A 78 -17.81 -22.19 -29.13
N LYS A 79 -18.45 -21.84 -28.03
CA LYS A 79 -18.12 -22.53 -26.79
C LYS A 79 -18.73 -21.74 -25.63
N GLY A 80 -18.82 -22.43 -24.52
CA GLY A 80 -18.13 -22.00 -23.33
C GLY A 80 -17.51 -23.25 -22.73
N ALA A 81 -16.70 -23.10 -21.71
CA ALA A 81 -16.26 -24.23 -20.92
C ALA A 81 -16.41 -23.87 -19.45
N TYR A 82 -16.71 -24.86 -18.62
CA TYR A 82 -16.44 -24.71 -17.21
C TYR A 82 -14.93 -24.63 -17.03
N ILE A 83 -14.48 -23.51 -16.48
CA ILE A 83 -13.10 -23.31 -16.04
C ILE A 83 -13.06 -23.24 -14.54
N ASN A 84 -11.93 -23.62 -13.96
CA ASN A 84 -11.67 -23.33 -12.57
C ASN A 84 -11.19 -21.88 -12.45
N ALA A 85 -12.06 -21.00 -11.95
CA ALA A 85 -11.80 -19.56 -11.84
C ALA A 85 -12.20 -19.03 -10.44
N PRO A 86 -11.68 -17.86 -10.02
CA PRO A 86 -12.10 -17.24 -8.78
C PRO A 86 -13.60 -16.94 -8.79
N LEU A 87 -14.31 -17.32 -7.73
CA LEU A 87 -15.74 -17.08 -7.60
C LEU A 87 -16.01 -15.60 -7.30
N GLU A 88 -16.94 -15.00 -8.02
CA GLU A 88 -17.31 -13.59 -7.84
C GLU A 88 -18.11 -13.39 -6.54
N ASN A 89 -17.85 -12.29 -5.85
CA ASN A 89 -18.58 -11.88 -4.66
C ASN A 89 -19.96 -11.38 -5.07
N SER A 90 -21.03 -11.85 -4.41
CA SER A 90 -22.40 -11.42 -4.71
C SER A 90 -22.65 -9.93 -4.45
N ALA A 91 -21.78 -9.28 -3.66
CA ALA A 91 -21.80 -7.83 -3.45
C ALA A 91 -21.04 -7.03 -4.52
N PHE A 92 -20.34 -7.69 -5.45
CA PHE A 92 -19.65 -7.00 -6.54
C PHE A 92 -20.66 -6.42 -7.53
N ASP A 93 -20.45 -5.16 -7.91
CA ASP A 93 -21.22 -4.46 -8.91
C ASP A 93 -20.29 -3.90 -9.98
N ILE A 94 -20.37 -4.47 -11.18
CA ILE A 94 -19.52 -4.10 -12.31
C ILE A 94 -19.76 -2.65 -12.80
N ASN A 95 -20.89 -2.05 -12.43
CA ASN A 95 -21.20 -0.67 -12.80
C ASN A 95 -20.58 0.36 -11.84
N GLN A 96 -20.03 -0.08 -10.70
CA GLN A 96 -19.34 0.82 -9.78
C GLN A 96 -17.96 1.16 -10.32
N GLU A 97 -17.64 2.47 -10.31
CA GLU A 97 -16.33 2.94 -10.71
C GLU A 97 -15.25 2.33 -9.81
N GLN A 98 -14.21 1.79 -10.44
CA GLN A 98 -13.02 1.34 -9.74
C GLN A 98 -12.03 2.50 -9.65
N VAL A 99 -11.65 2.86 -8.43
CA VAL A 99 -10.53 3.78 -8.17
C VAL A 99 -9.52 3.06 -7.29
N LYS A 100 -8.29 2.94 -7.79
CA LYS A 100 -7.21 2.27 -7.06
C LYS A 100 -6.92 3.00 -5.74
N ARG A 101 -6.48 2.24 -4.72
CA ARG A 101 -6.26 2.77 -3.37
C ARG A 101 -5.19 3.85 -3.38
N SER A 102 -4.16 3.71 -4.23
CA SER A 102 -3.09 4.71 -4.38
C SER A 102 -3.55 6.10 -4.88
N ASP A 103 -4.73 6.18 -5.50
CA ASP A 103 -5.35 7.45 -5.92
C ASP A 103 -6.32 8.00 -4.87
N ARG A 104 -6.86 7.16 -3.97
CA ARG A 104 -7.75 7.55 -2.85
C ARG A 104 -6.99 7.98 -1.60
N ARG A 105 -6.26 9.08 -1.71
CA ARG A 105 -5.26 9.52 -0.72
C ARG A 105 -5.82 10.01 0.62
N ASP A 106 -7.11 10.32 0.66
CA ASP A 106 -7.79 10.70 1.90
C ASP A 106 -8.22 9.47 2.72
N GLU A 107 -8.25 8.29 2.10
CA GLU A 107 -8.63 7.01 2.73
C GLU A 107 -7.42 6.09 2.94
N TRP A 108 -6.48 6.07 1.99
CA TRP A 108 -5.35 5.13 1.96
C TRP A 108 -4.01 5.86 1.96
N THR A 109 -3.12 5.41 2.84
CA THR A 109 -1.75 5.94 2.97
C THR A 109 -0.75 4.83 2.66
N PRO A 110 0.07 4.96 1.61
CA PRO A 110 1.17 4.03 1.37
C PRO A 110 2.23 4.18 2.47
N VAL A 111 2.62 3.09 3.11
CA VAL A 111 3.60 3.11 4.20
C VAL A 111 4.79 2.24 3.84
N ALA A 112 5.99 2.79 4.02
CA ALA A 112 7.21 2.03 3.84
C ALA A 112 7.26 0.91 4.88
N LEU A 113 7.55 -0.31 4.46
CA LEU A 113 7.71 -1.44 5.39
C LEU A 113 9.15 -1.89 5.52
N LEU A 114 10.02 -1.57 4.56
CA LEU A 114 11.40 -2.00 4.49
C LEU A 114 12.22 -0.97 3.70
N GLU A 115 13.54 -0.99 3.91
CA GLU A 115 14.56 -0.30 3.12
C GLU A 115 14.56 1.24 3.26
N GLU A 116 15.20 1.91 2.30
CA GLU A 116 15.39 3.34 2.27
C GLU A 116 14.06 4.12 2.13
N VAL A 117 13.86 5.10 3.01
CA VAL A 117 12.69 5.95 3.03
C VAL A 117 13.05 7.40 3.36
N HIS A 118 12.37 8.34 2.70
CA HIS A 118 12.49 9.76 3.02
C HIS A 118 11.60 10.10 4.20
N VAL A 119 12.17 10.74 5.23
CA VAL A 119 11.49 11.10 6.47
C VAL A 119 11.61 12.60 6.72
N ARG A 120 10.50 13.23 7.12
CA ARG A 120 10.51 14.59 7.67
C ARG A 120 11.04 14.51 9.09
N VAL A 121 12.13 15.23 9.35
CA VAL A 121 12.78 15.28 10.67
C VAL A 121 12.95 16.71 11.14
N ASP A 122 13.06 16.92 12.44
CA ASP A 122 13.44 18.21 13.00
C ASP A 122 14.95 18.47 12.84
N ALA A 123 15.43 19.59 13.38
CA ALA A 123 16.83 20.00 13.28
C ALA A 123 17.80 19.18 14.16
N SER A 124 17.29 18.31 15.05
CA SER A 124 18.12 17.53 15.98
C SER A 124 18.69 16.26 15.35
N VAL A 125 18.05 15.72 14.30
CA VAL A 125 18.50 14.48 13.66
C VAL A 125 19.85 14.67 13.00
N VAL A 126 20.75 13.73 13.27
CA VAL A 126 22.11 13.66 12.72
C VAL A 126 22.29 12.43 11.85
N VAL A 127 23.21 12.52 10.89
CA VAL A 127 23.67 11.36 10.11
C VAL A 127 24.23 10.30 11.06
N ASP A 128 23.97 9.03 10.77
CA ASP A 128 24.29 7.86 11.60
C ASP A 128 23.56 7.83 12.97
N GLY A 129 22.52 8.65 13.12
CA GLY A 129 21.64 8.66 14.30
C GLY A 129 20.31 7.94 14.07
N TYR A 130 19.63 7.59 15.15
CA TYR A 130 18.29 7.02 15.10
C TYR A 130 17.21 8.11 15.14
N VAL A 131 16.06 7.80 14.55
CA VAL A 131 14.91 8.72 14.45
C VAL A 131 13.72 8.16 15.19
N SER A 132 13.21 8.92 16.16
CA SER A 132 11.97 8.60 16.89
C SER A 132 10.85 9.62 16.58
N PRO A 133 9.58 9.32 16.89
CA PRO A 133 8.51 10.31 16.78
C PRO A 133 8.71 11.47 17.77
N SER A 134 8.61 12.69 17.26
CA SER A 134 8.74 13.92 18.06
C SER A 134 7.43 14.31 18.76
N GLU A 135 7.49 15.40 19.54
CA GLU A 135 6.32 16.10 20.09
C GLU A 135 5.38 16.62 18.98
N THR A 136 5.92 16.97 17.81
CA THR A 136 5.10 17.29 16.63
C THR A 136 4.72 16.00 15.92
N ALA A 137 3.43 15.66 15.96
CA ALA A 137 2.94 14.40 15.42
C ALA A 137 3.36 14.17 13.95
N GLY A 138 3.99 13.02 13.71
CA GLY A 138 4.51 12.61 12.41
C GLY A 138 5.78 13.30 11.94
N LEU A 139 6.42 14.12 12.78
CA LEU A 139 7.78 14.61 12.55
C LEU A 139 8.77 13.74 13.34
N GLY A 140 9.88 13.35 12.72
CA GLY A 140 10.97 12.63 13.37
C GLY A 140 11.88 13.55 14.17
N THR A 141 12.45 13.03 15.25
CA THR A 141 13.46 13.70 16.09
C THR A 141 14.59 12.73 16.40
N TYR A 142 15.73 13.25 16.85
CA TYR A 142 16.87 12.42 17.24
C TYR A 142 16.50 11.48 18.39
N SER A 143 17.04 10.27 18.34
CA SER A 143 16.92 9.28 19.40
C SER A 143 18.32 8.79 19.79
N GLU A 144 18.61 8.84 21.09
CA GLU A 144 19.81 8.20 21.65
C GLU A 144 19.67 6.67 21.65
N GLU A 145 18.44 6.17 21.79
CA GLU A 145 18.13 4.75 21.77
C GLU A 145 17.91 4.25 20.33
N PRO A 146 18.37 3.02 20.01
CA PRO A 146 18.08 2.39 18.72
C PRO A 146 16.58 2.34 18.42
N THR A 147 16.23 2.69 17.18
CA THR A 147 14.87 2.60 16.64
C THR A 147 14.90 1.93 15.27
N ARG A 148 13.72 1.68 14.69
CA ARG A 148 13.56 1.12 13.35
C ARG A 148 13.90 2.06 12.19
N ILE A 149 14.38 3.26 12.48
CA ILE A 149 14.69 4.27 11.47
C ILE A 149 16.07 4.85 11.79
N HIS A 150 17.02 4.57 10.91
CA HIS A 150 18.40 5.04 11.00
C HIS A 150 18.68 6.08 9.90
N CYS A 151 19.11 7.29 10.28
CA CYS A 151 19.38 8.36 9.34
C CYS A 151 20.70 8.11 8.59
N MET A 152 20.63 7.95 7.26
CA MET A 152 21.81 7.76 6.40
C MET A 152 22.32 9.06 5.82
N GLU A 153 21.43 10.00 5.48
CA GLU A 153 21.77 11.25 4.80
C GLU A 153 20.74 12.34 5.12
N ILE A 154 21.20 13.57 5.38
CA ILE A 154 20.31 14.74 5.39
C ILE A 154 20.26 15.34 3.98
N ARG A 155 19.23 14.97 3.20
CA ARG A 155 19.06 15.41 1.80
C ARG A 155 18.59 16.83 1.63
N SER A 156 17.82 17.33 2.58
CA SER A 156 17.41 18.72 2.62
C SER A 156 17.59 19.25 4.03
N PRO A 157 18.49 20.23 4.24
CA PRO A 157 18.69 20.84 5.54
C PRO A 157 17.39 21.42 6.12
N TYR A 158 17.37 21.60 7.43
CA TYR A 158 16.23 22.16 8.13
C TYR A 158 15.89 23.57 7.61
N ASP A 159 14.62 23.80 7.33
CA ASP A 159 14.08 25.10 6.93
C ASP A 159 13.02 25.52 7.95
N SER A 160 13.29 26.61 8.69
CA SER A 160 12.39 27.10 9.75
C SER A 160 11.03 27.57 9.23
N LYS A 161 10.91 27.94 7.95
CA LYS A 161 9.62 28.27 7.33
C LYS A 161 8.79 27.03 7.04
N LYS A 162 9.45 25.91 6.74
CA LYS A 162 8.80 24.60 6.51
C LYS A 162 8.56 23.84 7.81
N GLY A 163 9.42 24.06 8.80
CA GLY A 163 9.39 23.38 10.09
C GLY A 163 10.01 21.97 10.08
N TYR A 164 10.75 21.59 9.03
CA TYR A 164 11.38 20.27 8.91
C TYR A 164 12.60 20.27 7.98
N ALA A 165 13.47 19.29 8.17
CA ALA A 165 14.47 18.78 7.23
C ALA A 165 13.95 17.49 6.55
N VAL A 166 14.59 17.07 5.47
CA VAL A 166 14.33 15.76 4.84
C VAL A 166 15.57 14.89 4.98
N ALA A 167 15.42 13.78 5.68
CA ALA A 167 16.43 12.73 5.80
C ALA A 167 16.09 11.55 4.87
N LEU A 168 17.11 10.93 4.31
CA LEU A 168 17.06 9.57 3.79
C LEU A 168 17.44 8.63 4.94
N CYS A 169 16.55 7.72 5.28
CA CYS A 169 16.75 6.79 6.39
C CYS A 169 16.63 5.35 5.91
N LEU A 170 17.39 4.44 6.52
CA LEU A 170 17.16 3.01 6.43
C LEU A 170 16.07 2.63 7.43
N ARG A 171 15.06 1.89 6.98
CA ARG A 171 14.02 1.29 7.83
C ARG A 171 14.32 -0.20 7.99
N ASP A 172 14.65 -0.61 9.21
CA ASP A 172 14.82 -2.01 9.64
C ASP A 172 13.59 -2.60 10.36
#